data_AF-A0A957MT42-F1
#
_entry.id   AF-A0A957MT42-F1
#
_cell.length_a   1.000
_cell.length_b   1.000
_cell.length_c   1.000
_cell.angle_alpha   90.00
_cell.angle_beta   90.00
_cell.angle_gamma   90.00
#
_symmetry.space_group_name_H-M   'P 1'
#
loop_
_entity.id
_entity.type
_entity.pdbx_description
1 polymer ?
#
loop_
_entity_poly.entity_id
_entity_poly.type
_entity_poly.pdbx_seq_one_letter_code
_entity_poly.pdbx_strand_id
1 'polypeptide(L)'
;HEADLAATERRIEFYSDKSGWLQQRVKDGFDEVATLWDIGQKLNDERATSDKLTILVSSQRYQIAQHAGEQWETLLAYLEGVGELGDQVAQR
;
A
#
# COMPACT_ATOMS: atom_id res chain seq x y z
N HIS A 1 -3.61 -8.71 -5.10
CA HIS A 1 -2.61 -7.99 -4.28
C HIS A 1 -2.75 -6.48 -4.37
N GLU A 2 -2.86 -5.86 -5.55
CA GLU A 2 -3.01 -4.40 -5.63
C GLU A 2 -4.26 -3.86 -4.90
N ALA A 3 -5.42 -4.50 -5.10
CA ALA A 3 -6.63 -4.16 -4.36
C ALA A 3 -6.48 -4.38 -2.85
N ASP A 4 -5.77 -5.42 -2.44
CA ASP A 4 -5.51 -5.73 -1.03
C ASP A 4 -4.56 -4.72 -0.39
N LEU A 5 -3.56 -4.26 -1.15
CA LEU A 5 -2.62 -3.21 -0.74
C LEU A 5 -3.38 -1.91 -0.50
N ALA A 6 -4.18 -1.48 -1.50
CA ALA A 6 -5.02 -0.29 -1.36
C ALA A 6 -6.00 -0.40 -0.18
N ALA A 7 -6.61 -1.56 0.04
CA ALA A 7 -7.48 -1.78 1.19
C ALA A 7 -6.72 -1.69 2.53
N THR A 8 -5.49 -2.19 2.57
CA THR A 8 -4.61 -2.14 3.75
C THR A 8 -4.19 -0.71 4.08
N GLU A 9 -3.81 0.07 3.06
CA GLU A 9 -3.49 1.49 3.20
C GLU A 9 -4.67 2.27 3.80
N ARG A 10 -5.91 1.99 3.36
CA ARG A 10 -7.12 2.59 3.95
C ARG A 10 -7.35 2.20 5.40
N ARG A 11 -7.04 0.95 5.78
CA ARG A 11 -7.13 0.52 7.18
C ARG A 11 -6.07 1.22 8.04
N ILE A 12 -4.85 1.41 7.53
CA ILE A 12 -3.80 2.18 8.21
C ILE A 12 -4.25 3.62 8.44
N GLU A 13 -4.80 4.29 7.42
CA GLU A 13 -5.35 5.65 7.52
C GLU A 13 -6.41 5.73 8.62
N PHE A 14 -7.40 4.83 8.58
CA PHE A 14 -8.46 4.78 9.58
C PHE A 14 -7.94 4.55 11.01
N TYR A 15 -7.03 3.60 11.21
CA TYR A 15 -6.48 3.34 12.54
C TYR A 15 -5.58 4.47 13.03
N SER A 16 -4.87 5.15 12.13
CA SER A 16 -4.08 6.33 12.46
C SER A 16 -4.98 7.45 13.00
N ASP A 17 -6.04 7.79 12.28
CA ASP A 17 -7.02 8.81 12.69
C ASP A 17 -7.67 8.45 14.04
N LYS A 18 -8.09 7.19 14.17
CA LYS A 18 -8.68 6.70 15.42
C LYS A 18 -7.70 6.77 16.59
N SER A 19 -6.42 6.44 16.36
CA SER A 19 -5.40 6.53 17.40
C SER A 19 -5.17 7.98 17.85
N GLY A 20 -5.17 8.94 16.91
CA GLY A 20 -5.05 10.36 17.23
C GLY A 20 -6.23 10.87 18.06
N TRP A 21 -7.45 10.45 17.71
CA TRP A 21 -8.64 10.76 18.49
C TRP A 21 -8.61 10.16 19.91
N LEU A 22 -8.22 8.89 20.06
CA LEU A 22 -8.08 8.23 21.37
C LEU A 22 -6.99 8.89 22.22
N GLN A 23 -5.86 9.28 21.63
CA GLN A 23 -4.82 10.03 22.34
C GLN A 23 -5.36 11.33 22.92
N GLN A 24 -6.23 12.03 22.21
CA GLN A 24 -6.84 13.25 22.73
C GLN A 24 -7.75 12.95 23.93
N ARG A 25 -8.57 11.90 23.86
CA ARG A 25 -9.42 11.49 24.99
C ARG A 25 -8.61 11.10 26.23
N VAL A 26 -7.51 10.38 26.07
CA VAL A 26 -6.62 10.07 27.18
C VAL A 26 -6.06 11.35 27.80
N LYS A 27 -5.66 12.35 26.99
CA LYS A 27 -5.22 13.67 27.48
C LYS A 27 -6.34 14.42 28.21
N ASP A 28 -7.58 14.26 27.77
CA ASP A 28 -8.77 14.86 28.40
C ASP A 28 -9.20 14.13 29.68
N GLY A 29 -8.48 13.08 30.09
CA GLY A 29 -8.67 12.37 31.36
C GLY A 29 -9.53 11.11 31.27
N PHE A 30 -9.88 10.65 30.07
CA PHE A 30 -10.61 9.38 29.88
C PHE A 30 -9.67 8.18 29.98
N ASP A 31 -10.12 7.12 30.65
CA ASP A 31 -9.37 5.86 30.77
C ASP A 31 -9.55 4.97 29.52
N GLU A 32 -8.80 5.30 28.47
CA GLU A 32 -8.82 4.59 27.19
C GLU A 32 -7.44 4.08 26.76
N VAL A 33 -6.49 4.02 27.70
CA VAL A 33 -5.10 3.63 27.42
C VAL A 33 -5.01 2.21 26.85
N ALA A 34 -5.81 1.27 27.37
CA ALA A 34 -5.87 -0.09 26.85
C ALA A 34 -6.34 -0.13 25.39
N THR A 35 -7.42 0.59 25.07
CA THR A 35 -7.93 0.71 23.70
C THR A 35 -6.90 1.33 22.76
N LEU A 36 -6.14 2.32 23.23
CA LEU A 36 -5.06 2.93 22.45
C LEU A 36 -3.97 1.90 22.11
N TRP A 37 -3.65 1.01 23.05
CA TRP A 37 -2.69 -0.07 22.82
C TRP A 37 -3.18 -1.09 21.80
N ASP A 38 -4.45 -1.49 21.89
CA ASP A 38 -5.08 -2.40 20.92
C ASP A 38 -5.09 -1.82 19.50
N ILE A 39 -5.36 -0.52 19.36
CA ILE A 39 -5.29 0.18 18.06
C ILE A 39 -3.84 0.24 17.56
N GLY A 40 -2.87 0.47 18.47
CA GLY A 40 -1.46 0.44 18.14
C GLY A 40 -1.00 -0.92 17.58
N GLN A 41 -1.45 -2.02 18.16
CA GLN A 41 -1.16 -3.37 17.64
C GLN A 41 -1.74 -3.58 16.24
N LYS A 42 -3.02 -3.23 16.05
CA LYS A 42 -3.67 -3.32 14.73
C LYS A 42 -2.94 -2.48 13.67
N LEU A 43 -2.52 -1.27 14.02
CA LEU A 43 -1.75 -0.41 13.12
C LEU A 43 -0.44 -1.07 12.69
N ASN A 44 0.27 -1.72 13.63
CA ASN A 44 1.52 -2.43 13.33
C ASN A 44 1.28 -3.65 12.41
N ASP A 45 0.23 -4.42 12.67
CA ASP A 45 -0.11 -5.59 11.85
C ASP A 45 -0.49 -5.18 10.41
N GLU A 46 -1.26 -4.11 10.25
CA GLU A 46 -1.62 -3.60 8.93
C GLU A 46 -0.40 -3.03 8.19
N ARG A 47 0.53 -2.36 8.90
CA ARG A 47 1.80 -1.89 8.29
C ARG A 47 2.66 -3.05 7.80
N ALA A 48 2.84 -4.09 8.62
CA ALA A 48 3.56 -5.29 8.21
C ALA A 48 2.89 -5.99 7.02
N THR A 49 1.55 -5.99 6.98
CA THR A 49 0.77 -6.51 5.86
C THR A 49 0.97 -5.67 4.60
N SER A 50 1.00 -4.34 4.73
CA SER A 50 1.26 -3.41 3.64
C SER A 50 2.63 -3.65 3.03
N ASP A 51 3.69 -3.75 3.85
CA ASP A 51 5.05 -3.99 3.38
C ASP A 51 5.16 -5.30 2.58
N LYS A 52 4.53 -6.37 3.11
CA LYS A 52 4.45 -7.65 2.41
C LYS A 52 3.74 -7.51 1.07
N LEU A 53 2.59 -6.83 1.03
CA LEU A 53 1.80 -6.65 -0.18
C LEU A 53 2.53 -5.80 -1.22
N THR A 54 3.26 -4.77 -0.82
CA THR A 54 4.12 -3.98 -1.70
C THR A 54 5.12 -4.86 -2.44
N ILE A 55 5.83 -5.74 -1.72
CA ILE A 55 6.80 -6.67 -2.34
C ILE A 55 6.09 -7.61 -3.33
N LEU A 56 4.92 -8.15 -2.96
CA LEU A 56 4.14 -9.04 -3.83
C LEU A 56 3.65 -8.33 -5.10
N VAL A 57 3.18 -7.09 -4.98
CA VAL A 57 2.74 -6.27 -6.12
C VAL A 57 3.91 -5.99 -7.05
N SER A 58 5.06 -5.55 -6.52
CA SER A 58 6.26 -5.32 -7.35
C SER A 58 6.71 -6.60 -8.06
N SER A 59 6.72 -7.74 -7.36
CA SER A 59 7.06 -9.03 -7.97
C SER A 59 6.07 -9.43 -9.07
N GLN A 60 4.77 -9.25 -8.83
CA GLN A 60 3.72 -9.54 -9.80
C GLN A 60 3.86 -8.65 -11.06
N ARG A 61 4.11 -7.34 -10.89
CA ARG A 61 4.33 -6.41 -11.99
C ARG A 61 5.57 -6.79 -12.81
N TYR A 62 6.67 -7.13 -12.14
CA TYR A 62 7.88 -7.59 -12.80
C TYR A 62 7.62 -8.87 -13.62
N GLN A 63 6.93 -9.86 -13.06
CA GLN A 63 6.59 -11.10 -13.77
C GLN A 63 5.73 -10.82 -15.01
N ILE A 64 4.71 -9.97 -14.90
CA ILE A 64 3.86 -9.57 -16.03
C ILE A 64 4.69 -8.87 -17.10
N ALA A 65 5.55 -7.93 -16.69
CA ALA A 65 6.39 -7.16 -17.59
C ALA A 65 7.36 -8.05 -18.40
N GLN A 66 7.98 -9.04 -17.75
CA GLN A 66 8.90 -10.00 -18.40
C GLN A 66 8.27 -10.75 -19.58
N HIS A 67 6.95 -10.92 -19.59
CA HIS A 67 6.25 -11.55 -20.72
C HIS A 67 6.14 -10.65 -21.96
N ALA A 68 6.46 -9.35 -21.87
CA ALA A 68 6.41 -8.41 -23.00
C ALA A 68 7.66 -8.39 -23.89
N GLY A 69 8.63 -9.29 -23.66
CA GLY A 69 9.82 -9.42 -24.52
C GLY A 69 10.67 -8.14 -24.53
N GLU A 70 11.03 -7.61 -25.70
CA GLU A 70 11.87 -6.41 -25.84
C GLU A 70 11.30 -5.16 -25.15
N GLN A 71 9.99 -5.12 -24.90
CA GLN A 71 9.29 -3.97 -24.30
C GLN A 71 9.07 -4.12 -22.78
N TRP A 72 9.69 -5.12 -22.14
CA TRP A 72 9.45 -5.42 -20.73
C TRP A 72 9.76 -4.25 -19.80
N GLU A 73 10.82 -3.47 -20.06
CA GLU A 73 11.17 -2.31 -19.22
C GLU A 73 10.14 -1.18 -19.35
N THR A 74 9.66 -0.90 -20.56
CA THR A 74 8.60 0.09 -20.81
C THR A 74 7.30 -0.31 -20.11
N LEU A 75 6.91 -1.58 -20.24
CA LEU A 75 5.71 -2.08 -19.58
C LEU A 75 5.85 -2.06 -18.05
N LEU A 76 7.02 -2.40 -17.50
CA LEU A 76 7.27 -2.33 -16.07
C LEU A 76 7.14 -0.89 -15.56
N ALA A 77 7.80 0.07 -16.21
CA ALA A 77 7.72 1.48 -15.84
C ALA A 77 6.28 2.01 -15.88
N TYR A 78 5.50 1.58 -16.86
CA TYR A 78 4.07 1.90 -16.93
C TYR A 78 3.27 1.28 -15.77
N LEU A 79 3.47 0.00 -15.48
CA LEU A 79 2.78 -0.71 -14.38
C LEU A 79 3.17 -0.14 -13.00
N GLU A 80 4.37 0.41 -12.85
CA GLU A 80 4.83 1.11 -11.66
C GLU A 80 4.32 2.56 -11.57
N GLY A 81 3.69 3.08 -12.63
CA GLY A 81 3.17 4.44 -12.70
C GLY A 81 4.24 5.53 -12.86
N VAL A 82 5.46 5.13 -13.23
CA VAL A 82 6.61 6.05 -13.44
C VAL A 82 6.92 6.31 -14.92
N GLY A 83 6.20 5.66 -15.83
CA GLY A 83 6.34 5.82 -17.27
C GLY A 83 5.01 5.76 -18.01
N GLU A 84 5.04 6.08 -19.30
CA GLU A 84 3.89 6.04 -20.20
C GLU A 84 4.07 4.94 -21.23
N LEU A 85 2.97 4.28 -21.63
CA LEU A 85 2.96 3.46 -22.84
C LEU A 85 2.83 4.39 -24.04
N GLY A 86 3.95 4.80 -24.62
CA GLY A 86 3.99 5.67 -25.81
C GLY A 86 4.18 4.92 -27.12
N ASP A 87 3.22 5.09 -28.05
CA ASP A 87 3.20 5.09 -29.54
C ASP A 87 4.23 4.32 -30.41
N GLN A 88 5.11 3.47 -29.89
CA GLN A 88 6.08 2.75 -30.72
C GLN A 88 5.48 1.57 -31.51
N VAL A 89 4.18 1.30 -31.37
CA VAL A 89 3.47 0.28 -32.16
C VAL A 89 2.92 0.86 -33.48
N ALA A 90 2.98 2.18 -33.71
CA ALA A 90 2.41 2.81 -34.91
C ALA A 90 3.40 3.02 -36.09
N GLN A 91 4.64 2.54 -35.99
CA GLN A 91 5.63 2.65 -37.08
C GLN A 91 6.36 1.33 -37.35
N ARG A 92 5.63 0.33 -37.87
CA ARG A 92 6.20 -0.72 -38.72
C ARG A 92 5.22 -1.07 -39.82
#